data_AF-A0A3B0WQG1-F1
#
_entry.id   AF-A0A3B0WQG1-F1
#
_cell.length_a   1.000
_cell.length_b   1.000
_cell.length_c   1.000
_cell.angle_alpha   90.00
_cell.angle_beta   90.00
_cell.angle_gamma   90.00
#
_symmetry.space_group_name_H-M   'P 1'
#
loop_
_entity.id
_entity.type
_entity.pdbx_description
1 polymer ?
#
loop_
_entity_poly.entity_id
_entity_poly.type
_entity_poly.pdbx_seq_one_letter_code
_entity_poly.pdbx_strand_id
1 'polypeptide(L)' 'VPKSAVTLLQGEEVVFMLNDKELYPQLVETGGIRNDWIEIKNGLKKGDKVVTEGMFLLKSLLLKSQIGDAD' A
#
# COMPACT_ATOMS: atom_id res chain seq x y z
N VAL A 1 5.13 7.55 -6.82
CA VAL A 1 5.70 6.75 -5.72
C VAL A 1 6.56 5.62 -6.27
N PRO A 2 7.52 5.04 -5.53
CA PRO A 2 8.25 3.87 -5.99
C PRO A 2 7.29 2.71 -6.29
N LYS A 3 7.57 1.94 -7.35
CA LYS A 3 6.76 0.77 -7.74
C LYS A 3 6.62 -0.25 -6.62
N SER A 4 7.64 -0.39 -5.78
CA SER A 4 7.65 -1.28 -4.61
C SER A 4 6.65 -0.90 -3.51
N ALA A 5 6.11 0.32 -3.53
CA ALA A 5 5.15 0.81 -2.54
C ALA A 5 3.69 0.46 -2.88
N VAL A 6 3.42 0.07 -4.12
CA VAL A 6 2.06 -0.29 -4.60
C VAL A 6 1.93 -1.81 -4.58
N THR A 7 0.86 -2.32 -3.99
CA THR A 7 0.52 -3.74 -3.96
C THR A 7 -0.95 -3.95 -4.25
N LEU A 8 -1.29 -5.17 -4.69
CA LEU A 8 -2.68 -5.60 -4.80
C LEU A 8 -3.16 -6.22 -3.49
N LEU A 9 -4.28 -5.71 -2.97
CA LEU A 9 -5.08 -6.33 -1.93
C LEU A 9 -6.49 -6.58 -2.47
N GLN A 10 -6.92 -7.85 -2.47
CA GLN A 10 -8.25 -8.25 -2.94
C GLN A 10 -8.60 -7.75 -4.36
N GLY A 11 -7.59 -7.59 -5.23
CA GLY A 11 -7.77 -7.11 -6.60
C GLY A 11 -7.62 -5.60 -6.77
N GLU A 12 -7.58 -4.84 -5.68
CA GLU A 12 -7.44 -3.38 -5.69
C GLU A 12 -5.99 -2.94 -5.47
N GLU A 13 -5.59 -1.86 -6.15
CA GLU A 13 -4.29 -1.23 -5.97
C GLU A 13 -4.28 -0.38 -4.70
N VAL A 14 -3.37 -0.71 -3.79
CA VAL A 14 -3.20 -0.01 -2.52
C VAL A 14 -1.75 0.34 -2.25
N VAL A 15 -1.55 1.37 -1.45
CA VAL A 15 -0.29 1.64 -0.74
C VAL A 15 -0.53 1.56 0.76
N PHE A 16 0.50 1.25 1.53
CA PHE A 16 0.41 1.35 2.98
C PHE A 16 0.94 2.70 3.44
N MET A 17 0.08 3.45 4.12
CA MET A 17 0.46 4.72 4.73
C MET A 17 0.76 4.55 6.21
N LEU A 18 1.71 5.34 6.71
CA LEU A 18 1.98 5.46 8.14
C LEU A 18 1.29 6.70 8.67
N ASN A 19 0.32 6.52 9.56
CA ASN A 19 -0.33 7.59 10.30
C ASN A 19 -0.08 7.34 11.78
N ASP A 20 0.53 8.32 12.42
CA ASP A 20 1.12 8.22 13.75
C ASP A 20 2.04 7.00 13.91
N LYS A 21 1.48 5.88 14.38
CA LYS A 21 2.20 4.62 14.65
C LYS A 21 1.55 3.41 14.00
N GLU A 22 0.52 3.62 13.19
CA GLU A 22 -0.25 2.54 12.58
C GLU A 22 -0.13 2.59 11.05
N LEU A 23 -0.10 1.39 10.48
CA LEU A 23 -0.07 1.20 9.04
C LEU A 23 -1.48 0.86 8.56
N TYR A 24 -1.95 1.59 7.56
CA TYR A 24 -3.27 1.40 6.99
C TYR A 24 -3.19 1.31 5.46
N PRO A 25 -3.98 0.41 4.85
CA PRO A 25 -4.08 0.35 3.40
C PRO A 25 -4.87 1.55 2.89
N GLN A 26 -4.32 2.23 1.90
CA GLN A 26 -4.96 3.33 1.19
C GLN A 26 -5.14 2.92 -0.27
N LEU A 27 -6.40 2.90 -0.72
CA LEU A 27 -6.72 2.74 -2.13
C LEU A 27 -6.13 3.90 -2.93
N VAL A 28 -5.49 3.56 -4.05
CA VAL A 28 -4.88 4.53 -4.96
C VAL A 28 -5.32 4.28 -6.38
N GLU A 29 -5.47 5.36 -7.14
CA GLU A 29 -5.59 5.27 -8.59
C GLU A 29 -4.21 5.50 -9.19
N THR A 30 -3.67 4.48 -9.88
CA THR A 30 -2.37 4.58 -10.52
C THR A 30 -2.47 5.13 -11.95
N GLY A 31 -1.40 5.77 -12.39
CA GLY A 31 -1.24 6.34 -13.72
C GLY A 31 -0.12 5.68 -14.50
N GLY A 32 0.65 6.50 -15.22
CA GLY A 32 1.78 6.00 -16.00
C GLY A 32 2.89 5.41 -15.12
N ILE A 33 3.56 4.38 -15.64
CA ILE A 33 4.78 3.84 -15.07
C ILE A 33 5.98 4.46 -15.78
N ARG A 34 6.95 4.97 -15.02
CA ARG A 34 8.20 5.52 -15.53
C ARG A 34 9.36 4.96 -14.72
N ASN A 35 10.17 4.09 -15.34
CA ASN A 35 11.24 3.36 -14.66
C ASN A 35 10.70 2.64 -13.41
N ASP A 36 11.30 2.88 -12.24
CA ASP A 36 10.88 2.30 -10.96
C ASP A 36 9.82 3.12 -10.22
N TRP A 37 9.16 4.07 -10.92
CA TRP A 37 8.14 4.93 -10.34
C TRP A 37 6.78 4.72 -10.99
N ILE A 38 5.76 4.74 -10.16
CA ILE A 38 4.34 4.76 -10.54
C ILE A 38 3.78 6.13 -10.23
N GLU A 39 3.11 6.73 -11.20
CA GLU A 39 2.29 7.93 -11.00
C GLU A 39 1.05 7.60 -10.17
N ILE A 40 0.71 8.47 -9.21
CA ILE A 40 -0.52 8.35 -8.41
C ILE A 40 -1.43 9.50 -8.81
N LYS A 41 -2.58 9.16 -9.39
CA LYS A 41 -3.60 10.12 -9.83
C LYS A 41 -4.53 10.51 -8.69
N ASN A 42 -4.82 9.58 -7.80
CA ASN A 42 -5.71 9.79 -6.66
C ASN A 42 -5.36 8.88 -5.47
N GLY A 43 -5.81 9.24 -4.27
CA GLY A 43 -5.64 8.47 -3.05
C GLY A 43 -4.44 8.86 -2.18
N LEU A 44 -3.55 9.74 -2.66
CA LEU A 44 -2.43 10.28 -1.88
C LEU A 44 -2.33 11.80 -1.97
N LYS A 45 -1.79 12.39 -0.92
CA LYS A 45 -1.44 13.81 -0.82
C LYS A 45 0.06 13.98 -0.68
N LYS A 46 0.54 15.15 -1.11
CA LYS A 46 1.95 15.51 -0.92
C LYS A 46 2.25 15.60 0.59
N GLY A 47 3.27 14.86 1.03
CA GLY A 47 3.65 14.78 2.44
C GLY A 47 3.26 13.46 3.10
N ASP A 48 2.40 12.66 2.48
CA ASP A 48 2.04 11.35 2.99
C ASP A 48 3.25 10.42 3.02
N LYS A 49 3.39 9.69 4.14
CA LYS A 49 4.45 8.71 4.33
C LYS A 49 3.93 7.34 3.91
N VAL A 50 4.51 6.83 2.83
CA VAL A 50 4.18 5.50 2.30
C VAL A 50 5.31 4.50 2.60
N VAL A 51 4.93 3.25 2.82
CA VAL A 51 5.88 2.15 2.96
C VAL A 51 6.43 1.77 1.59
N THR A 52 7.75 1.82 1.44
CA THR A 52 8.44 1.47 0.18
C THR A 52 9.18 0.14 0.23
N GLU A 53 9.34 -0.44 1.43
CA GLU A 53 10.08 -1.67 1.72
C GLU A 53 9.31 -2.55 2.71
N GLY A 54 9.53 -3.86 2.68
CA GLY A 54 8.82 -4.78 3.60
C GLY A 54 7.34 -5.00 3.28
N MET A 55 6.85 -4.55 2.12
CA MET A 55 5.46 -4.71 1.67
C MET A 55 4.97 -6.17 1.71
N PHE A 56 5.83 -7.12 1.34
CA PHE A 56 5.53 -8.55 1.39
C PHE A 56 5.22 -9.05 2.81
N LEU A 57 6.00 -8.59 3.79
CA LEU A 57 5.80 -8.95 5.19
C LEU A 57 4.48 -8.36 5.71
N LEU A 58 4.21 -7.09 5.41
CA LEU A 58 2.96 -6.43 5.79
C LEU A 58 1.73 -7.14 5.22
N LYS A 59 1.75 -7.48 3.93
CA LYS A 59 0.68 -8.24 3.29
C LYS A 59 0.48 -9.60 3.96
N SER A 60 1.56 -10.29 4.29
CA SER A 60 1.50 -11.58 4.98
C SER A 60 0.89 -11.47 6.38
N LEU A 61 1.23 -10.42 7.15
CA LEU A 61 0.66 -10.17 8.47
C LEU A 61 -0.84 -9.87 8.40
N LEU A 62 -1.28 -9.03 7.46
CA LEU A 62 -2.68 -8.67 7.29
C LEU A 62 -3.57 -9.83 6.85
N LEU A 63 -3.08 -10.67 5.94
CA LEU A 63 -3.78 -11.87 5.54
C LEU A 63 -3.91 -12.86 6.72
N LYS A 64 -2.87 -12.99 7.54
CA LYS A 64 -2.94 -13.81 8.76
C LYS A 64 -3.95 -13.26 9.77
N SER A 65 -3.98 -11.95 10.01
CA SER A 65 -4.97 -11.33 10.90
C SER A 65 -6.41 -11.54 10.41
N GLN A 66 -6.66 -11.35 9.11
CA GLN A 66 -7.99 -11.59 8.52
C GLN A 66 -8.45 -13.05 8.62
N ILE A 67 -7.50 -14.00 8.62
CA ILE A 67 -7.80 -15.42 8.80
C ILE A 67 -7.99 -15.78 10.28
N GLY A 68 -7.30 -15.09 11.19
CA GLY A 68 -7.35 -15.35 12.64
C GLY A 68 -8.55 -14.73 13.38
N ASP A 69 -9.18 -13.69 12.84
CA ASP A 69 -10.39 -13.07 13.40
C ASP A 69 -11.70 -13.81 13.02
N ALA A 70 -11.60 -14.96 12.36
CA ALA A 70 -12.73 -15.75 11.86
C ALA A 70 -13.18 -16.90 12.82
N ASP A 71 -12.88 -16.81 14.12
CA ASP A 71 -13.26 -17.79 15.15
C ASP A 71 -14.40 -17.30 16.06
#